data_AF-A0A2W7RK07-F1
#
_entry.id   AF-A0A2W7RK07-F1
#
_cell.length_a   1.000
_cell.length_b   1.000
_cell.length_c   1.000
_cell.angle_alpha   90.00
_cell.angle_beta   90.00
_cell.angle_gamma   90.00
#
_symmetry.space_group_name_H-M   'P 1'
#
loop_
_entity.id
_entity.type
_entity.pdbx_description
1 polymer ?
#
loop_
_entity_poly.entity_id
_entity_poly.type
_entity_poly.pdbx_seq_one_letter_code
_entity_poly.pdbx_strand_id
1 'polypeptide(L)'
;MKLNSVQLALSALAFSVFSCGEKAEKTNEPKTFSLEITDSVQVDYLGEMMLLDYEPKADKYLLATDSYYEYLEVDEKGKIINHHKFSEDGVDPVGQALGLGYFNGDVTVFNPPKGYYRFQDSTKVGEFTIPYPHQVFMMYPKLGVFESGNKIYYPKPWPESLAVNMLEGEFYQAMYKLPIIEAQDKTTGDTLAALSLPRNSDLLGDQIHGFPIPVYTLDQDKLMLSMWFEPRFYVYNKVGDQFVYEKTVDVNIPDWVPYTPVPLDRPEQFFAENQKKTPGNLTNMLVSGDYYIAVYNKGLSEAKMTELGPPTDGGLAKRRNNPNYAAIFDKDFNQLATNVPFPLTSNFPMVVNNEGELVVSKVAGLSDTEDDGIVLYKLKLTEK
;
A
#
# COMPACT_ATOMS: atom_id res chain seq x y z
N MET A 1 76.17 25.23 29.90
CA MET A 1 76.79 26.37 30.60
C MET A 1 75.66 27.30 31.02
N LYS A 2 75.52 27.47 32.34
CA LYS A 2 74.63 28.38 33.11
C LYS A 2 73.10 28.18 33.01
N LEU A 3 72.59 27.51 34.05
CA LEU A 3 71.24 27.65 34.60
C LEU A 3 70.98 29.11 35.01
N ASN A 4 69.72 29.53 34.97
CA ASN A 4 69.23 30.55 35.89
C ASN A 4 67.92 30.08 36.55
N SER A 5 67.99 30.04 37.87
CA SER A 5 67.02 29.46 38.80
C SER A 5 66.54 30.56 39.73
N VAL A 6 65.47 31.27 39.39
CA VAL A 6 64.71 32.18 40.27
C VAL A 6 63.34 32.26 39.60
N GLN A 7 62.26 31.66 40.08
CA GLN A 7 61.57 31.95 41.33
C GLN A 7 60.59 30.79 41.59
N LEU A 8 60.80 30.07 42.68
CA LEU A 8 59.84 29.11 43.21
C LEU A 8 58.99 29.82 44.27
N ALA A 9 57.71 29.44 44.29
CA ALA A 9 56.72 29.63 45.36
C ALA A 9 56.03 31.00 45.44
N LEU A 10 54.78 31.06 44.94
CA LEU A 10 53.62 31.07 45.85
C LEU A 10 52.30 30.82 45.09
N SER A 11 51.49 29.94 45.70
CA SER A 11 50.01 29.93 45.66
C SER A 11 49.35 29.49 44.34
N ALA A 12 48.85 28.25 44.24
CA ALA A 12 47.56 27.77 44.78
C ALA A 12 46.34 28.39 44.07
N LEU A 13 45.39 27.51 43.71
CA LEU A 13 44.10 27.71 43.03
C LEU A 13 44.11 27.76 41.49
N ALA A 14 43.86 26.60 40.88
CA ALA A 14 42.89 26.43 39.79
C ALA A 14 42.62 24.94 39.52
N PHE A 15 42.06 24.24 40.52
CA PHE A 15 41.25 23.05 40.24
C PHE A 15 39.87 23.56 39.83
N SER A 16 39.71 23.88 38.54
CA SER A 16 38.41 24.19 37.96
C SER A 16 38.04 23.10 36.96
N VAL A 17 37.23 22.17 37.47
CA VAL A 17 36.06 21.58 36.81
C VAL A 17 36.21 21.25 35.32
N PHE A 18 36.64 20.02 35.04
CA PHE A 18 36.05 19.26 33.94
C PHE A 18 34.59 18.99 34.32
N SER A 19 33.74 19.96 33.98
CA SER A 19 32.29 19.78 33.95
C SER A 19 31.99 18.77 32.85
N CYS A 20 31.64 17.54 33.25
CA CYS A 20 30.90 16.63 32.39
C CYS A 20 29.67 17.38 31.89
N GLY A 21 29.67 17.74 30.61
CA GLY A 21 28.42 18.05 29.93
C GLY A 21 27.60 16.78 29.91
N GLU A 22 26.64 16.65 30.83
CA GLU A 22 25.48 15.81 30.61
C GLU A 22 24.91 16.22 29.25
N LYS A 23 25.04 15.32 28.27
CA LYS A 23 24.15 15.35 27.12
C LYS A 23 22.76 15.20 27.74
N ALA A 24 22.05 16.31 27.84
CA ALA A 24 20.62 16.27 28.04
C ALA A 24 20.07 15.31 26.98
N GLU A 25 19.68 14.11 27.42
CA GLU A 25 18.73 13.32 26.67
C GLU A 25 17.58 14.28 26.41
N LYS A 26 17.43 14.69 25.15
CA LYS A 26 16.16 15.23 24.71
C LYS A 26 15.19 14.10 24.91
N THR A 27 14.49 14.13 26.03
CA THR A 27 13.26 13.38 26.23
C THR A 27 12.36 13.86 25.10
N ASN A 28 12.35 13.12 23.99
CA ASN A 28 11.43 13.37 22.90
C ASN A 28 10.04 13.18 23.50
N GLU A 29 9.33 14.29 23.73
CA GLU A 29 7.92 14.20 24.05
C GLU A 29 7.22 13.37 22.96
N PRO A 30 6.26 12.49 23.32
CA PRO A 30 5.55 11.69 22.34
C PRO A 30 4.91 12.60 21.29
N LYS A 31 5.41 12.51 20.05
CA LYS A 31 4.82 13.26 18.92
C LYS A 31 3.39 12.80 18.73
N THR A 32 2.45 13.74 18.73
CA THR A 32 1.04 13.44 18.45
C THR A 32 0.75 13.79 17.00
N PHE A 33 0.01 12.94 16.30
CA PHE A 33 -0.34 13.15 14.90
C PHE A 33 -1.86 13.13 14.70
N SER A 34 -2.34 13.89 13.73
CA SER A 34 -3.72 13.80 13.24
C SER A 34 -3.82 13.99 11.73
N LEU A 35 -4.88 13.44 11.15
CA LEU A 35 -5.29 13.68 9.77
C LEU A 35 -6.48 14.63 9.80
N GLU A 36 -6.27 15.86 9.33
CA GLU A 36 -7.29 16.91 9.34
C GLU A 36 -7.80 17.14 7.92
N ILE A 37 -9.13 17.14 7.75
CA ILE A 37 -9.75 17.51 6.47
C ILE A 37 -9.48 19.00 6.25
N THR A 38 -8.67 19.32 5.26
CA THR A 38 -8.32 20.70 4.89
C THR A 38 -9.26 21.26 3.83
N ASP A 39 -9.71 20.40 2.93
CA ASP A 39 -10.54 20.72 1.79
C ASP A 39 -11.28 19.47 1.28
N SER A 40 -12.23 19.64 0.37
CA SER A 40 -12.92 18.55 -0.30
C SER A 40 -13.18 18.87 -1.76
N VAL A 41 -13.01 17.89 -2.63
CA VAL A 41 -13.34 17.97 -4.05
C VAL A 41 -14.68 17.28 -4.28
N GLN A 42 -15.61 17.98 -4.91
CA GLN A 42 -16.90 17.42 -5.32
C GLN A 42 -16.89 17.12 -6.81
N VAL A 43 -17.26 15.90 -7.17
CA VAL A 43 -17.38 15.46 -8.56
C VAL A 43 -18.85 15.27 -8.88
N ASP A 44 -19.35 16.01 -9.87
CA ASP A 44 -20.73 15.92 -10.36
C ASP A 44 -20.92 14.62 -11.16
N TYR A 45 -21.10 13.52 -10.42
CA TYR A 45 -21.31 12.18 -10.95
C TYR A 45 -22.28 11.42 -10.07
N LEU A 46 -23.31 10.83 -10.68
CA LEU A 46 -24.29 10.02 -9.98
C LEU A 46 -23.84 8.55 -9.95
N GLY A 47 -23.31 8.12 -8.81
CA GLY A 47 -22.91 6.74 -8.56
C GLY A 47 -21.73 6.64 -7.61
N GLU A 48 -21.42 5.42 -7.18
CA GLU A 48 -20.28 5.15 -6.31
C GLU A 48 -19.03 4.90 -7.15
N MET A 49 -17.97 5.67 -6.88
CA MET A 49 -16.64 5.43 -7.45
C MET A 49 -15.61 5.47 -6.31
N MET A 50 -14.64 4.56 -6.38
CA MET A 50 -13.48 4.55 -5.51
C MET A 50 -12.32 5.29 -6.16
N LEU A 51 -11.68 6.18 -5.42
CA LEU A 51 -10.39 6.76 -5.82
C LEU A 51 -9.37 5.61 -5.90
N LEU A 52 -8.62 5.52 -6.99
CA LEU A 52 -7.63 4.47 -7.24
C LEU A 52 -6.20 5.00 -7.26
N ASP A 53 -5.98 6.08 -8.00
CA ASP A 53 -4.64 6.54 -8.33
C ASP A 53 -4.60 8.05 -8.60
N TYR A 54 -3.39 8.60 -8.70
CA TYR A 54 -3.11 10.01 -8.94
C TYR A 54 -1.96 10.18 -9.93
N GLU A 55 -2.16 10.98 -10.97
CA GLU A 55 -1.11 11.32 -11.94
C GLU A 55 -0.54 12.72 -11.61
N PRO A 56 0.70 12.81 -11.11
CA PRO A 56 1.25 14.06 -10.59
C PRO A 56 1.58 15.10 -11.68
N LYS A 57 1.83 14.72 -12.93
CA LYS A 57 2.24 15.70 -13.97
C LYS A 57 1.07 16.52 -14.49
N ALA A 58 -0.10 15.90 -14.60
CA ALA A 58 -1.34 16.46 -15.08
C ALA A 58 -2.30 16.82 -13.94
N ASP A 59 -1.95 16.45 -12.70
CA ASP A 59 -2.74 16.71 -11.49
C ASP A 59 -4.17 16.17 -11.59
N LYS A 60 -4.25 14.87 -11.91
CA LYS A 60 -5.51 14.16 -12.14
C LYS A 60 -5.68 13.00 -11.17
N TYR A 61 -6.89 12.86 -10.64
CA TYR A 61 -7.33 11.68 -9.91
C TYR A 61 -7.96 10.67 -10.86
N LEU A 62 -7.73 9.39 -10.60
CA LEU A 62 -8.42 8.28 -11.24
C LEU A 62 -9.42 7.68 -10.26
N LEU A 63 -10.69 7.70 -10.62
CA LEU A 63 -11.74 7.01 -9.89
C LEU A 63 -12.29 5.87 -10.73
N ALA A 64 -12.75 4.79 -10.10
CA ALA A 64 -13.37 3.68 -10.82
C ALA A 64 -14.48 3.02 -10.01
N THR A 65 -15.25 2.17 -10.65
CA THR A 65 -16.15 1.25 -9.95
C THR A 65 -15.36 0.17 -9.20
N ASP A 66 -16.02 -0.54 -8.29
CA ASP A 66 -15.44 -1.65 -7.53
C ASP A 66 -14.89 -2.79 -8.39
N SER A 67 -15.39 -2.92 -9.62
CA SER A 67 -15.03 -3.94 -10.61
C SER A 67 -14.08 -3.43 -11.70
N TYR A 68 -13.64 -2.16 -11.63
CA TYR A 68 -12.70 -1.52 -12.57
C TYR A 68 -13.15 -1.44 -14.04
N TYR A 69 -14.42 -1.77 -14.36
CA TYR A 69 -14.93 -1.70 -15.74
C TYR A 69 -15.28 -0.29 -16.21
N GLU A 70 -15.40 0.65 -15.29
CA GLU A 70 -15.76 2.03 -15.58
C GLU A 70 -14.90 2.94 -14.72
N TYR A 71 -14.37 4.01 -15.34
CA TYR A 71 -13.47 4.94 -14.69
C TYR A 71 -13.73 6.39 -15.10
N LEU A 72 -13.34 7.30 -14.20
CA LEU A 72 -13.33 8.74 -14.38
C LEU A 72 -11.90 9.25 -14.17
N GLU A 73 -11.45 10.14 -15.06
CA GLU A 73 -10.30 11.00 -14.79
C GLU A 73 -10.83 12.38 -14.40
N VAL A 74 -10.42 12.88 -13.25
CA VAL A 74 -10.96 14.11 -12.65
C VAL A 74 -9.82 15.04 -12.25
N ASP A 75 -9.97 16.34 -12.51
CA ASP A 75 -8.97 17.33 -12.08
C ASP A 75 -9.03 17.64 -10.56
N GLU A 76 -8.07 18.45 -10.09
CA GLU A 76 -8.01 18.94 -8.71
C GLU A 76 -9.28 19.65 -8.19
N LYS A 77 -10.16 20.12 -9.10
CA LYS A 77 -11.39 20.87 -8.81
C LYS A 77 -12.64 20.02 -8.92
N GLY A 78 -12.51 18.74 -9.28
CA GLY A 78 -13.64 17.82 -9.39
C GLY A 78 -14.28 17.81 -10.77
N LYS A 79 -13.69 18.46 -11.77
CA LYS A 79 -14.19 18.41 -13.14
C LYS A 79 -13.80 17.08 -13.78
N ILE A 80 -14.79 16.36 -14.29
CA ILE A 80 -14.59 15.16 -15.10
C ILE A 80 -13.91 15.56 -16.42
N ILE A 81 -12.69 15.08 -16.62
CA ILE A 81 -11.91 15.27 -17.84
C ILE A 81 -12.23 14.16 -18.85
N ASN A 82 -12.35 12.94 -18.34
CA ASN A 82 -12.65 11.76 -19.14
C ASN A 82 -13.56 10.81 -18.34
N HIS A 83 -14.45 10.13 -19.05
CA HIS A 83 -15.33 9.09 -18.52
C HIS A 83 -15.33 7.95 -19.53
N HIS A 84 -14.88 6.78 -19.07
CA HIS A 84 -14.79 5.62 -19.93
C HIS A 84 -15.40 4.40 -19.26
N LYS A 85 -16.09 3.60 -20.07
CA LYS A 85 -16.52 2.26 -19.70
C LYS A 85 -15.94 1.29 -20.70
N PHE A 86 -15.17 0.33 -20.20
CA PHE A 86 -14.57 -0.68 -21.05
C PHE A 86 -15.67 -1.53 -21.72
N SER A 87 -15.39 -1.95 -22.95
CA SER A 87 -16.23 -2.93 -23.65
C SER A 87 -15.62 -4.32 -23.55
N GLU A 88 -16.46 -5.32 -23.31
CA GLU A 88 -16.06 -6.73 -23.40
C GLU A 88 -16.04 -7.24 -24.85
N ASP A 89 -16.58 -6.46 -25.79
CA ASP A 89 -16.70 -6.77 -27.21
C ASP A 89 -15.92 -5.77 -28.09
N GLY A 90 -15.76 -6.11 -29.37
CA GLY A 90 -15.21 -5.18 -30.38
C GLY A 90 -13.71 -5.31 -30.63
N VAL A 91 -13.09 -4.20 -31.03
CA VAL A 91 -11.70 -4.19 -31.56
C VAL A 91 -10.65 -4.27 -30.44
N ASP A 92 -10.96 -3.71 -29.26
CA ASP A 92 -10.07 -3.70 -28.10
C ASP A 92 -10.80 -4.12 -26.81
N PRO A 93 -11.28 -5.37 -26.74
CA PRO A 93 -12.09 -5.82 -25.61
C PRO A 93 -11.23 -5.95 -24.35
N VAL A 94 -11.76 -5.42 -23.25
CA VAL A 94 -11.31 -5.72 -21.89
C VAL A 94 -12.29 -6.73 -21.32
N GLY A 95 -11.93 -8.01 -21.45
CA GLY A 95 -12.77 -9.11 -20.98
C GLY A 95 -12.67 -9.32 -19.46
N GLN A 96 -11.62 -8.81 -18.82
CA GLN A 96 -11.48 -8.84 -17.38
C GLN A 96 -10.64 -7.65 -16.89
N ALA A 97 -11.21 -6.76 -16.08
CA ALA A 97 -10.46 -5.67 -15.45
C ALA A 97 -10.02 -6.06 -14.04
N LEU A 98 -8.78 -6.54 -13.87
CA LEU A 98 -8.28 -7.02 -12.57
C LEU A 98 -7.39 -6.04 -11.81
N GLY A 99 -7.02 -4.91 -12.41
CA GLY A 99 -6.28 -3.86 -11.76
C GLY A 99 -6.27 -2.63 -12.66
N LEU A 100 -6.31 -1.44 -12.07
CA LEU A 100 -6.40 -0.19 -12.79
C LEU A 100 -5.55 0.88 -12.08
N GLY A 101 -4.89 1.74 -12.86
CA GLY A 101 -4.01 2.79 -12.35
C GLY A 101 -3.38 3.58 -13.48
N TYR A 102 -2.59 4.59 -13.16
CA TYR A 102 -1.79 5.29 -14.14
C TYR A 102 -0.45 4.57 -14.37
N PHE A 103 -0.03 4.51 -15.63
CA PHE A 103 1.32 4.09 -15.98
C PHE A 103 1.85 5.00 -17.09
N ASN A 104 2.92 5.74 -16.78
CA ASN A 104 3.51 6.75 -17.66
C ASN A 104 2.52 7.82 -18.18
N GLY A 105 1.47 8.13 -17.40
CA GLY A 105 0.44 9.11 -17.75
C GLY A 105 -0.81 8.52 -18.43
N ASP A 106 -0.76 7.27 -18.86
CA ASP A 106 -1.87 6.56 -19.48
C ASP A 106 -2.68 5.80 -18.42
N VAL A 107 -4.01 5.78 -18.55
CA VAL A 107 -4.85 4.87 -17.75
C VAL A 107 -4.57 3.45 -18.22
N THR A 108 -4.12 2.60 -17.32
CA THR A 108 -3.65 1.25 -17.63
C THR A 108 -4.44 0.22 -16.84
N VAL A 109 -4.99 -0.76 -17.56
CA VAL A 109 -5.78 -1.86 -16.98
C VAL A 109 -5.04 -3.17 -17.18
N PHE A 110 -5.05 -4.01 -16.15
CA PHE A 110 -4.62 -5.40 -16.27
C PHE A 110 -5.77 -6.26 -16.82
N ASN A 111 -5.60 -6.76 -18.03
CA ASN A 111 -6.55 -7.52 -18.85
C ASN A 111 -5.99 -8.91 -19.20
N PRO A 112 -6.03 -9.89 -18.27
CA PRO A 112 -5.59 -11.24 -18.55
C PRO A 112 -6.46 -11.93 -19.62
N PRO A 113 -5.92 -12.91 -20.36
CA PRO A 113 -4.56 -13.43 -20.27
C PRO A 113 -3.54 -12.61 -21.09
N LYS A 114 -3.94 -11.50 -21.71
CA LYS A 114 -3.07 -10.77 -22.65
C LYS A 114 -1.99 -9.97 -21.94
N GLY A 115 -2.34 -9.29 -20.85
CA GLY A 115 -1.42 -8.43 -20.12
C GLY A 115 -2.06 -7.07 -19.83
N TYR A 116 -1.36 -6.00 -20.13
CA TYR A 116 -1.76 -4.65 -19.74
C TYR A 116 -2.11 -3.81 -20.96
N TYR A 117 -3.27 -3.16 -20.92
CA TYR A 117 -3.72 -2.24 -21.97
C TYR A 117 -3.65 -0.80 -21.46
N ARG A 118 -3.20 0.11 -22.32
CA ARG A 118 -3.02 1.53 -22.03
C ARG A 118 -4.00 2.37 -22.82
N PHE A 119 -4.65 3.30 -22.15
CA PHE A 119 -5.69 4.16 -22.69
C PHE A 119 -5.33 5.62 -22.47
N GLN A 120 -5.53 6.41 -23.52
CA GLN A 120 -5.49 7.87 -23.49
C GLN A 120 -6.79 8.37 -24.13
N ASP A 121 -7.51 9.25 -23.43
CA ASP A 121 -8.79 9.81 -23.88
C ASP A 121 -9.75 8.71 -24.37
N SER A 122 -9.94 7.67 -23.55
CA SER A 122 -10.80 6.51 -23.85
C SER A 122 -10.38 5.65 -25.06
N THR A 123 -9.22 5.93 -25.66
CA THR A 123 -8.69 5.18 -26.81
C THR A 123 -7.50 4.35 -26.39
N LYS A 124 -7.45 3.07 -26.79
CA LYS A 124 -6.28 2.24 -26.53
C LYS A 124 -5.10 2.75 -27.36
N VAL A 125 -4.02 3.15 -26.68
CA VAL A 125 -2.79 3.70 -27.28
C VAL A 125 -1.62 2.72 -27.23
N GLY A 126 -1.75 1.63 -26.49
CA GLY A 126 -0.75 0.58 -26.48
C GLY A 126 -1.06 -0.56 -25.54
N GLU A 127 -0.15 -1.53 -25.50
CA GLU A 127 -0.21 -2.67 -24.61
C GLU A 127 1.20 -3.18 -24.33
N PHE A 128 1.34 -3.95 -23.26
CA PHE A 128 2.47 -4.85 -23.09
C PHE A 128 1.97 -6.20 -22.57
N THR A 129 2.49 -7.27 -23.16
CA THR A 129 2.03 -8.63 -22.93
C THR A 129 2.93 -9.35 -21.95
N ILE A 130 2.33 -10.16 -21.09
CA ILE A 130 3.09 -11.06 -20.21
C ILE A 130 3.53 -12.26 -21.06
N PRO A 131 4.84 -12.57 -21.17
CA PRO A 131 5.38 -13.45 -22.20
C PRO A 131 5.22 -14.95 -21.87
N TYR A 132 4.22 -15.29 -21.05
CA TYR A 132 3.91 -16.66 -20.66
C TYR A 132 2.43 -16.82 -20.27
N PRO A 133 1.86 -18.03 -20.45
CA PRO A 133 0.51 -18.33 -19.96
C PRO A 133 0.43 -18.20 -18.44
N HIS A 134 -0.61 -17.51 -17.96
CA HIS A 134 -0.76 -17.21 -16.54
C HIS A 134 -2.23 -17.17 -16.13
N GLN A 135 -2.44 -17.40 -14.84
CA GLN A 135 -3.70 -17.25 -14.15
C GLN A 135 -3.61 -16.12 -13.13
N VAL A 136 -4.76 -15.58 -12.80
CA VAL A 136 -4.90 -14.53 -11.80
C VAL A 136 -5.99 -14.97 -10.83
N PHE A 137 -5.64 -15.02 -9.54
CA PHE A 137 -6.56 -15.47 -8.50
C PHE A 137 -7.20 -14.34 -7.71
N MET A 138 -6.80 -13.09 -7.99
CA MET A 138 -7.16 -11.93 -7.18
C MET A 138 -7.26 -10.68 -8.03
N MET A 139 -8.09 -9.74 -7.60
CA MET A 139 -8.02 -8.36 -8.06
C MET A 139 -6.83 -7.67 -7.39
N TYR A 140 -6.15 -6.82 -8.13
CA TYR A 140 -5.06 -5.98 -7.65
C TYR A 140 -5.65 -4.68 -7.11
N PRO A 141 -5.51 -4.41 -5.80
CA PRO A 141 -6.05 -3.20 -5.17
C PRO A 141 -5.45 -1.90 -5.73
N LYS A 142 -4.25 -2.03 -6.30
CA LYS A 142 -3.51 -1.02 -7.06
C LYS A 142 -2.84 -1.72 -8.24
N LEU A 143 -2.74 -1.04 -9.38
CA LEU A 143 -2.09 -1.60 -10.57
C LEU A 143 -0.63 -2.05 -10.31
N GLY A 144 0.13 -1.24 -9.57
CA GLY A 144 1.51 -1.55 -9.17
C GLY A 144 2.53 -1.55 -10.31
N VAL A 145 2.18 -1.09 -11.51
CA VAL A 145 3.09 -1.07 -12.65
C VAL A 145 3.96 0.18 -12.63
N PHE A 146 5.27 0.03 -12.82
CA PHE A 146 6.19 1.18 -12.96
C PHE A 146 7.33 0.87 -13.93
N GLU A 147 7.99 1.93 -14.43
CA GLU A 147 9.10 1.83 -15.38
C GLU A 147 10.42 2.26 -14.70
N SER A 148 11.51 1.56 -14.99
CA SER A 148 12.85 2.00 -14.65
C SER A 148 13.84 1.55 -15.73
N GLY A 149 14.51 2.52 -16.36
CA GLY A 149 15.40 2.24 -17.48
C GLY A 149 14.66 1.60 -18.66
N ASN A 150 15.19 0.48 -19.18
CA ASN A 150 14.57 -0.28 -20.29
C ASN A 150 13.58 -1.36 -19.80
N LYS A 151 13.10 -1.30 -18.56
CA LYS A 151 12.29 -2.36 -17.95
C LYS A 151 10.97 -1.85 -17.38
N ILE A 152 9.95 -2.68 -17.52
CA ILE A 152 8.63 -2.52 -16.87
C ILE A 152 8.58 -3.48 -15.70
N TYR A 153 8.15 -3.01 -14.55
CA TYR A 153 7.98 -3.81 -13.33
C TYR A 153 6.49 -3.95 -13.03
N TYR A 154 6.06 -5.16 -12.68
CA TYR A 154 4.66 -5.45 -12.37
C TYR A 154 4.50 -6.58 -11.35
N PRO A 155 3.35 -6.66 -10.63
CA PRO A 155 3.05 -7.79 -9.78
C PRO A 155 3.05 -9.09 -10.58
N LYS A 156 3.80 -10.10 -10.14
CA LYS A 156 3.94 -11.34 -10.91
C LYS A 156 2.61 -12.13 -10.88
N PRO A 157 1.99 -12.42 -12.04
CA PRO A 157 0.83 -13.32 -12.07
C PRO A 157 1.27 -14.78 -11.92
N TRP A 158 0.32 -15.66 -11.60
CA TRP A 158 0.59 -17.08 -11.41
C TRP A 158 0.89 -17.79 -12.74
N PRO A 159 2.08 -18.37 -12.95
CA PRO A 159 2.35 -19.11 -14.17
C PRO A 159 1.50 -20.39 -14.26
N GLU A 160 0.83 -20.64 -15.38
CA GLU A 160 0.02 -21.86 -15.57
C GLU A 160 0.83 -23.16 -15.50
N SER A 161 2.15 -23.06 -15.68
CA SER A 161 3.07 -24.19 -15.53
C SER A 161 3.15 -24.74 -14.10
N LEU A 162 2.71 -23.97 -13.10
CA LEU A 162 2.62 -24.43 -11.72
C LEU A 162 1.24 -25.06 -11.51
N ALA A 163 1.22 -26.36 -11.22
CA ALA A 163 -0.01 -27.12 -10.97
C ALA A 163 -0.89 -26.41 -9.93
N VAL A 164 -2.19 -26.29 -10.24
CA VAL A 164 -3.15 -25.52 -9.43
C VAL A 164 -4.12 -26.47 -8.76
N ASN A 165 -3.90 -26.72 -7.47
CA ASN A 165 -4.94 -27.21 -6.59
C ASN A 165 -4.92 -26.38 -5.30
N MET A 166 -5.87 -25.44 -5.17
CA MET A 166 -5.99 -24.57 -3.99
C MET A 166 -6.31 -25.34 -2.70
N LEU A 167 -6.65 -26.63 -2.82
CA LEU A 167 -6.89 -27.54 -1.70
C LEU A 167 -5.62 -28.29 -1.26
N GLU A 168 -4.44 -27.88 -1.74
CA GLU A 168 -3.16 -28.47 -1.34
C GLU A 168 -2.28 -27.40 -0.68
N GLY A 169 -1.63 -27.71 0.44
CA GLY A 169 -0.70 -26.77 1.08
C GLY A 169 0.50 -26.39 0.21
N GLU A 170 0.90 -27.30 -0.70
CA GLU A 170 1.98 -27.06 -1.67
C GLU A 170 1.68 -25.87 -2.60
N PHE A 171 0.40 -25.63 -2.94
CA PHE A 171 -0.02 -24.47 -3.70
C PHE A 171 0.33 -23.16 -3.00
N TYR A 172 0.01 -23.04 -1.71
CA TYR A 172 0.32 -21.84 -0.93
C TYR A 172 1.84 -21.67 -0.75
N GLN A 173 2.57 -22.76 -0.47
CA GLN A 173 4.04 -22.69 -0.39
C GLN A 173 4.68 -22.23 -1.71
N ALA A 174 4.20 -22.72 -2.85
CA ALA A 174 4.66 -22.27 -4.15
C ALA A 174 4.37 -20.79 -4.35
N MET A 175 3.19 -20.31 -3.91
CA MET A 175 2.81 -18.90 -3.97
C MET A 175 3.73 -17.99 -3.17
N TYR A 176 4.08 -18.36 -1.94
CA TYR A 176 4.99 -17.57 -1.12
C TYR A 176 6.42 -17.54 -1.67
N LYS A 177 6.83 -18.60 -2.37
CA LYS A 177 8.17 -18.72 -2.98
C LYS A 177 8.29 -18.04 -4.35
N LEU A 178 7.17 -17.68 -4.99
CA LEU A 178 7.18 -16.94 -6.24
C LEU A 178 7.72 -15.52 -6.02
N PRO A 179 8.42 -14.94 -7.01
CA PRO A 179 8.69 -13.51 -7.00
C PRO A 179 7.39 -12.73 -6.89
N ILE A 180 7.38 -11.68 -6.08
CA ILE A 180 6.25 -10.78 -5.89
C ILE A 180 6.17 -9.77 -7.04
N ILE A 181 7.33 -9.24 -7.44
CA ILE A 181 7.46 -8.32 -8.58
C ILE A 181 8.37 -8.96 -9.62
N GLU A 182 7.94 -8.89 -10.87
CA GLU A 182 8.72 -9.27 -12.04
C GLU A 182 9.11 -8.01 -12.83
N ALA A 183 10.30 -8.02 -13.43
CA ALA A 183 10.74 -7.03 -14.39
C ALA A 183 10.75 -7.65 -15.80
N GLN A 184 10.28 -6.91 -16.79
CA GLN A 184 10.27 -7.30 -18.20
C GLN A 184 11.09 -6.32 -19.02
N ASP A 185 12.00 -6.82 -19.85
CA ASP A 185 12.75 -6.00 -20.80
C ASP A 185 11.84 -5.52 -21.95
N LYS A 186 11.82 -4.21 -22.19
CA LYS A 186 10.96 -3.60 -23.22
C LYS A 186 11.37 -3.96 -24.65
N THR A 187 12.61 -4.39 -24.86
CA THR A 187 13.16 -4.73 -26.18
C THR A 187 13.06 -6.23 -26.47
N THR A 188 13.47 -7.08 -25.52
CA THR A 188 13.49 -8.53 -25.75
C THR A 188 12.22 -9.23 -25.27
N GLY A 189 11.48 -8.63 -24.35
CA GLY A 189 10.36 -9.26 -23.66
C GLY A 189 10.79 -10.24 -22.56
N ASP A 190 12.09 -10.45 -22.33
CA ASP A 190 12.59 -11.36 -21.30
C ASP A 190 12.21 -10.88 -19.90
N THR A 191 11.90 -11.82 -19.01
CA THR A 191 11.54 -11.50 -17.63
C THR A 191 12.62 -11.89 -16.62
N LEU A 192 12.64 -11.15 -15.50
CA LEU A 192 13.52 -11.36 -14.37
C LEU A 192 12.70 -11.26 -13.07
N ALA A 193 12.94 -12.20 -12.15
CA ALA A 193 12.49 -12.08 -10.77
C ALA A 193 13.14 -10.84 -10.12
N ALA A 194 12.38 -9.76 -9.96
CA ALA A 194 12.90 -8.49 -9.48
C ALA A 194 12.85 -8.37 -7.95
N LEU A 195 11.81 -8.94 -7.34
CA LEU A 195 11.61 -8.93 -5.89
C LEU A 195 10.96 -10.24 -5.44
N SER A 196 11.47 -10.82 -4.37
CA SER A 196 10.85 -11.96 -3.65
C SER A 196 10.71 -11.63 -2.17
N LEU A 197 9.87 -12.37 -1.45
CA LEU A 197 9.84 -12.30 0.01
C LEU A 197 11.25 -12.55 0.59
N PRO A 198 11.60 -11.90 1.71
CA PRO A 198 12.90 -12.12 2.31
C PRO A 198 12.96 -13.52 2.91
N ARG A 199 14.16 -14.11 2.94
CA ARG A 199 14.36 -15.52 3.34
C ARG A 199 13.91 -15.83 4.78
N ASN A 200 13.81 -14.81 5.62
CA ASN A 200 13.37 -14.88 7.01
C ASN A 200 11.88 -14.51 7.19
N SER A 201 11.10 -14.36 6.11
CA SER A 201 9.66 -14.14 6.21
C SER A 201 8.96 -15.37 6.79
N ASP A 202 8.07 -15.15 7.76
CA ASP A 202 7.26 -16.21 8.38
C ASP A 202 6.39 -16.93 7.35
N LEU A 203 6.02 -16.24 6.26
CA LEU A 203 5.22 -16.78 5.16
C LEU A 203 5.92 -17.90 4.40
N LEU A 204 7.25 -17.96 4.44
CA LEU A 204 8.01 -19.02 3.80
C LEU A 204 8.07 -20.31 4.63
N GLY A 205 7.43 -20.32 5.81
CA GLY A 205 7.38 -21.48 6.70
C GLY A 205 6.44 -22.59 6.25
N ASP A 206 6.14 -23.49 7.20
CA ASP A 206 5.32 -24.69 6.97
C ASP A 206 3.84 -24.47 7.36
N GLN A 207 3.33 -23.28 7.08
CA GLN A 207 1.94 -22.90 7.35
C GLN A 207 1.31 -22.16 6.18
N ILE A 208 -0.02 -22.19 6.13
CA ILE A 208 -0.85 -21.46 5.18
C ILE A 208 -1.32 -20.18 5.84
N HIS A 209 -0.97 -19.05 5.25
CA HIS A 209 -1.30 -17.70 5.70
C HIS A 209 -2.38 -17.02 4.86
N GLY A 210 -2.83 -17.67 3.77
CA GLY A 210 -3.76 -17.12 2.78
C GLY A 210 -3.06 -16.60 1.53
N PHE A 211 -3.78 -15.86 0.69
CA PHE A 211 -3.20 -15.32 -0.53
C PHE A 211 -2.36 -14.05 -0.24
N PRO A 212 -1.07 -14.00 -0.65
CA PRO A 212 -0.20 -12.85 -0.45
C PRO A 212 -0.61 -11.75 -1.44
N ILE A 213 -1.41 -10.80 -0.97
CA ILE A 213 -1.78 -9.61 -1.74
C ILE A 213 -0.71 -8.55 -1.46
N PRO A 214 0.19 -8.26 -2.42
CA PRO A 214 1.24 -7.30 -2.20
C PRO A 214 0.69 -5.88 -2.35
N VAL A 215 1.15 -5.01 -1.45
CA VAL A 215 1.02 -3.58 -1.61
C VAL A 215 2.40 -2.98 -1.43
N TYR A 216 2.82 -2.19 -2.41
CA TYR A 216 4.14 -1.58 -2.38
C TYR A 216 4.12 -0.16 -2.85
N THR A 217 5.16 0.56 -2.46
CA THR A 217 5.43 1.92 -2.89
C THR A 217 6.92 2.10 -3.08
N LEU A 218 7.27 2.73 -4.18
CA LEU A 218 8.64 3.08 -4.52
C LEU A 218 8.87 4.56 -4.18
N ASP A 219 9.78 4.82 -3.25
CA ASP A 219 10.30 6.16 -2.95
C ASP A 219 11.77 6.19 -3.39
N GLN A 220 12.04 6.83 -4.53
CA GLN A 220 13.36 6.83 -5.15
C GLN A 220 13.88 5.40 -5.39
N ASP A 221 14.97 5.01 -4.72
CA ASP A 221 15.55 3.67 -4.79
C ASP A 221 15.07 2.74 -3.67
N LYS A 222 14.14 3.18 -2.80
CA LYS A 222 13.58 2.37 -1.72
C LYS A 222 12.21 1.86 -2.09
N LEU A 223 12.00 0.55 -1.97
CA LEU A 223 10.70 -0.07 -2.13
C LEU A 223 10.24 -0.61 -0.78
N MET A 224 9.12 -0.10 -0.27
CA MET A 224 8.42 -0.69 0.87
C MET A 224 7.36 -1.66 0.34
N LEU A 225 7.41 -2.91 0.78
CA LEU A 225 6.44 -3.95 0.45
C LEU A 225 5.75 -4.42 1.71
N SER A 226 4.42 -4.43 1.71
CA SER A 226 3.62 -5.15 2.69
C SER A 226 2.80 -6.24 2.01
N MET A 227 2.48 -7.28 2.77
CA MET A 227 1.41 -8.23 2.44
C MET A 227 0.22 -7.88 3.32
N TRP A 228 -0.99 -7.86 2.76
CA TRP A 228 -2.20 -7.44 3.49
C TRP A 228 -2.31 -8.01 4.91
N PHE A 229 -2.05 -9.30 5.09
CA PHE A 229 -2.36 -10.03 6.32
C PHE A 229 -1.33 -9.92 7.45
N GLU A 230 -0.21 -9.22 7.28
CA GLU A 230 0.81 -9.07 8.34
C GLU A 230 0.90 -7.60 8.82
N PRO A 231 1.04 -7.34 10.13
CA PRO A 231 1.29 -5.99 10.66
C PRO A 231 2.78 -5.61 10.50
N ARG A 232 3.32 -5.75 9.29
CA ARG A 232 4.72 -5.43 8.95
C ARG A 232 4.87 -5.04 7.49
N PHE A 233 6.00 -4.43 7.19
CA PHE A 233 6.46 -4.24 5.83
C PHE A 233 7.97 -4.50 5.73
N TYR A 234 8.40 -4.78 4.52
CA TYR A 234 9.76 -5.12 4.16
C TYR A 234 10.33 -3.96 3.33
N VAL A 235 11.52 -3.49 3.69
CA VAL A 235 12.22 -2.42 2.98
C VAL A 235 13.28 -3.04 2.09
N TYR A 236 13.31 -2.62 0.83
CA TYR A 236 14.30 -3.04 -0.16
C TYR A 236 14.99 -1.82 -0.77
N ASN A 237 16.25 -1.99 -1.17
CA ASN A 237 16.97 -1.03 -2.00
C ASN A 237 17.08 -1.54 -3.44
N LYS A 238 16.89 -0.65 -4.41
CA LYS A 238 17.09 -0.93 -5.83
C LYS A 238 18.59 -1.05 -6.11
N VAL A 239 19.01 -2.19 -6.65
CA VAL A 239 20.39 -2.46 -7.07
C VAL A 239 20.36 -3.01 -8.49
N GLY A 240 20.63 -2.13 -9.46
CA GLY A 240 20.41 -2.44 -10.88
C GLY A 240 18.93 -2.70 -11.16
N ASP A 241 18.63 -3.91 -11.64
CA ASP A 241 17.27 -4.33 -12.00
C ASP A 241 16.55 -5.13 -10.90
N GLN A 242 17.19 -5.29 -9.73
CA GLN A 242 16.67 -6.06 -8.60
C GLN A 242 16.41 -5.19 -7.38
N PHE A 243 15.57 -5.69 -6.47
CA PHE A 243 15.32 -5.13 -5.16
C PHE A 243 15.93 -6.01 -4.08
N VAL A 244 16.94 -5.50 -3.39
CA VAL A 244 17.69 -6.22 -2.36
C VAL A 244 17.11 -5.87 -0.98
N TYR A 245 16.71 -6.90 -0.24
CA TYR A 245 16.16 -6.74 1.11
C TYR A 245 17.14 -6.03 2.05
N GLU A 246 16.65 -5.02 2.74
CA GLU A 246 17.39 -4.26 3.76
C GLU A 246 16.97 -4.68 5.17
N LYS A 247 15.68 -4.56 5.49
CA LYS A 247 15.13 -4.82 6.82
C LYS A 247 13.63 -5.08 6.80
N THR A 248 13.14 -5.71 7.87
CA THR A 248 11.72 -5.80 8.19
C THR A 248 11.38 -4.74 9.24
N VAL A 249 10.23 -4.08 9.08
CA VAL A 249 9.68 -3.13 10.03
C VAL A 249 8.36 -3.69 10.53
N ASP A 250 8.31 -4.12 11.78
CA ASP A 250 7.06 -4.49 12.43
C ASP A 250 6.29 -3.21 12.81
N VAL A 251 5.01 -3.17 12.45
CA VAL A 251 4.10 -2.08 12.81
C VAL A 251 3.44 -2.45 14.13
N ASN A 252 3.71 -1.67 15.18
CA ASN A 252 3.06 -1.87 16.47
C ASN A 252 1.62 -1.34 16.38
N ILE A 253 0.67 -2.26 16.14
CA ILE A 253 -0.77 -1.99 16.04
C ILE A 253 -1.49 -2.66 17.22
N PRO A 254 -1.90 -1.89 18.24
CA PRO A 254 -2.73 -2.40 19.32
C PRO A 254 -4.04 -2.98 18.79
N ASP A 255 -4.45 -4.11 19.35
CA ASP A 255 -5.70 -4.82 19.04
C ASP A 255 -5.80 -5.35 17.60
N TRP A 256 -4.66 -5.59 16.95
CA TRP A 256 -4.62 -6.27 15.66
C TRP A 256 -5.29 -7.65 15.72
N VAL A 257 -6.21 -7.91 14.80
CA VAL A 257 -6.85 -9.22 14.64
C VAL A 257 -6.09 -9.97 13.54
N PRO A 258 -5.16 -10.89 13.87
CA PRO A 258 -4.35 -11.57 12.86
C PRO A 258 -5.17 -12.60 12.09
N TYR A 259 -4.69 -12.99 10.92
CA TYR A 259 -5.07 -14.27 10.33
C TYR A 259 -4.67 -15.42 11.27
N THR A 260 -5.46 -16.49 11.30
CA THR A 260 -5.05 -17.76 11.90
C THR A 260 -4.40 -18.61 10.83
N PRO A 261 -3.07 -18.80 10.83
CA PRO A 261 -2.44 -19.72 9.91
C PRO A 261 -2.82 -21.16 10.25
N VAL A 262 -2.84 -22.04 9.25
CA VAL A 262 -3.11 -23.47 9.43
C VAL A 262 -1.97 -24.33 8.86
N PRO A 263 -1.77 -25.55 9.35
CA PRO A 263 -0.78 -26.48 8.77
C PRO A 263 -1.02 -26.78 7.28
N LEU A 264 0.06 -27.07 6.54
CA LEU A 264 0.00 -27.38 5.10
C LEU A 264 -0.84 -28.62 4.76
N ASP A 265 -0.96 -29.57 5.69
CA ASP A 265 -1.74 -30.79 5.52
C ASP A 265 -3.24 -30.60 5.81
N ARG A 266 -3.67 -29.36 6.12
CA ARG A 266 -5.06 -28.98 6.41
C ARG A 266 -5.51 -27.67 5.73
N PRO A 267 -5.27 -27.50 4.42
CA PRO A 267 -5.59 -26.26 3.69
C PRO A 267 -7.07 -25.88 3.74
N GLU A 268 -7.98 -26.86 3.83
CA GLU A 268 -9.42 -26.65 3.93
C GLU A 268 -9.82 -25.89 5.22
N GLN A 269 -8.99 -25.94 6.27
CA GLN A 269 -9.28 -25.26 7.54
C GLN A 269 -9.02 -23.75 7.46
N PHE A 270 -8.18 -23.30 6.53
CA PHE A 270 -7.76 -21.90 6.49
C PHE A 270 -8.94 -20.94 6.36
N PHE A 271 -9.80 -21.15 5.37
CA PHE A 271 -10.98 -20.30 5.15
C PHE A 271 -12.03 -20.51 6.23
N ALA A 272 -12.20 -21.75 6.72
CA ALA A 272 -13.16 -22.06 7.79
C ALA A 272 -12.82 -21.36 9.11
N GLU A 273 -11.54 -21.21 9.44
CA GLU A 273 -11.10 -20.48 10.63
C GLU A 273 -11.17 -18.97 10.43
N ASN A 274 -10.74 -18.46 9.27
CA ASN A 274 -10.65 -17.03 9.05
C ASN A 274 -11.99 -16.36 8.69
N GLN A 275 -13.01 -17.11 8.22
CA GLN A 275 -14.36 -16.55 7.98
C GLN A 275 -15.10 -16.14 9.26
N LYS A 276 -14.68 -16.66 10.43
CA LYS A 276 -15.31 -16.34 11.74
C LYS A 276 -14.98 -14.92 12.19
N LYS A 277 -13.94 -14.32 11.63
CA LYS A 277 -13.41 -13.00 11.96
C LYS A 277 -13.23 -12.17 10.69
N THR A 278 -12.93 -10.90 10.85
CA THR A 278 -12.33 -10.10 9.78
C THR A 278 -10.91 -9.82 10.19
N PRO A 279 -9.90 -10.46 9.60
CA PRO A 279 -8.52 -10.12 9.92
C PRO A 279 -8.20 -8.66 9.57
N GLY A 280 -7.25 -8.07 10.30
CA GLY A 280 -6.69 -6.77 9.96
C GLY A 280 -5.91 -6.84 8.66
N ASN A 281 -5.85 -5.71 7.95
CA ASN A 281 -5.08 -5.59 6.72
C ASN A 281 -4.24 -4.32 6.69
N LEU A 282 -2.96 -4.43 6.30
CA LEU A 282 -2.14 -3.29 5.87
C LEU A 282 -2.43 -3.04 4.38
N THR A 283 -3.26 -2.04 4.11
CA THR A 283 -3.86 -1.83 2.80
C THR A 283 -3.02 -0.93 1.92
N ASN A 284 -2.17 -0.07 2.49
CA ASN A 284 -1.37 0.89 1.74
C ASN A 284 -0.08 1.30 2.44
N MET A 285 0.92 1.66 1.64
CA MET A 285 2.08 2.43 2.08
C MET A 285 2.06 3.74 1.30
N LEU A 286 2.24 4.87 1.98
CA LEU A 286 2.24 6.19 1.35
C LEU A 286 3.49 6.96 1.78
N VAL A 287 3.88 7.92 0.95
CA VAL A 287 4.95 8.88 1.22
C VAL A 287 4.35 10.27 1.21
N SER A 288 4.47 11.01 2.31
CA SER A 288 4.00 12.39 2.41
C SER A 288 5.04 13.21 3.16
N GLY A 289 5.71 14.11 2.43
CA GLY A 289 6.84 14.88 2.94
C GLY A 289 7.92 13.98 3.55
N ASP A 290 8.24 14.23 4.82
CA ASP A 290 9.27 13.53 5.57
C ASP A 290 8.78 12.22 6.24
N TYR A 291 7.54 11.80 5.97
CA TYR A 291 6.95 10.64 6.62
C TYR A 291 6.61 9.52 5.64
N TYR A 292 6.78 8.28 6.12
CA TYR A 292 6.11 7.12 5.56
C TYR A 292 4.86 6.81 6.38
N ILE A 293 3.79 6.42 5.69
CA ILE A 293 2.48 6.19 6.30
C ILE A 293 2.00 4.79 5.92
N ALA A 294 1.90 3.90 6.90
CA ALA A 294 1.24 2.61 6.73
C ALA A 294 -0.25 2.78 7.01
N VAL A 295 -1.10 2.54 6.02
CA VAL A 295 -2.56 2.56 6.16
C VAL A 295 -3.05 1.16 6.43
N TYR A 296 -3.90 1.01 7.44
CA TYR A 296 -4.41 -0.29 7.84
C TYR A 296 -5.81 -0.22 8.45
N ASN A 297 -6.45 -1.38 8.55
CA ASN A 297 -7.58 -1.61 9.44
C ASN A 297 -7.22 -2.74 10.40
N LYS A 298 -7.71 -2.67 11.64
CA LYS A 298 -7.32 -3.62 12.70
C LYS A 298 -7.97 -5.00 12.57
N GLY A 299 -9.09 -5.05 11.85
CA GLY A 299 -9.94 -6.22 11.79
C GLY A 299 -11.00 -6.25 12.89
N LEU A 300 -11.88 -7.25 12.81
CA LEU A 300 -12.96 -7.53 13.74
C LEU A 300 -12.79 -8.94 14.30
N SER A 301 -12.81 -9.05 15.63
CA SER A 301 -12.78 -10.35 16.32
C SER A 301 -14.04 -11.18 16.03
N GLU A 302 -13.99 -12.48 16.30
CA GLU A 302 -15.15 -13.36 16.18
C GLU A 302 -16.32 -12.93 17.07
N ALA A 303 -16.05 -12.44 18.28
CA ALA A 303 -17.07 -11.88 19.16
C ALA A 303 -17.79 -10.69 18.50
N LYS A 304 -17.03 -9.79 17.86
CA LYS A 304 -17.60 -8.63 17.17
C LYS A 304 -18.35 -9.03 15.90
N MET A 305 -17.85 -10.00 15.14
CA MET A 305 -18.56 -10.56 13.98
C MET A 305 -19.90 -11.20 14.40
N THR A 306 -19.92 -11.91 15.52
CA THR A 306 -21.14 -12.51 16.08
C THR A 306 -22.15 -11.45 16.52
N GLU A 307 -21.68 -10.37 17.15
CA GLU A 307 -22.52 -9.22 17.55
C GLU A 307 -23.17 -8.55 16.33
N LEU A 308 -22.41 -8.35 15.25
CA LEU A 308 -22.91 -7.73 14.02
C LEU A 308 -23.90 -8.63 13.26
N GLY A 309 -23.76 -9.95 13.39
CA GLY A 309 -24.60 -10.91 12.70
C GLY A 309 -24.40 -10.89 11.16
N PRO A 310 -25.34 -11.48 10.40
CA PRO A 310 -25.27 -11.45 8.94
C PRO A 310 -25.43 -10.02 8.40
N PRO A 311 -24.80 -9.67 7.26
CA PRO A 311 -24.90 -8.33 6.69
C PRO A 311 -26.34 -8.02 6.28
N THR A 312 -26.93 -6.99 6.87
CA THR A 312 -28.29 -6.50 6.58
C THR A 312 -28.30 -5.21 5.76
N ASP A 313 -27.15 -4.54 5.64
CA ASP A 313 -26.98 -3.20 5.08
C ASP A 313 -25.91 -3.16 3.97
N GLY A 314 -25.72 -4.27 3.24
CA GLY A 314 -24.65 -4.39 2.25
C GLY A 314 -23.25 -4.42 2.86
N GLY A 315 -23.12 -4.60 4.18
CA GLY A 315 -21.83 -4.67 4.87
C GLY A 315 -21.33 -3.35 5.44
N LEU A 316 -22.15 -2.29 5.41
CA LEU A 316 -21.81 -0.98 5.97
C LEU A 316 -21.54 -1.04 7.48
N ALA A 317 -22.28 -1.84 8.25
CA ALA A 317 -22.06 -2.02 9.68
C ALA A 317 -20.65 -2.57 9.97
N LYS A 318 -20.21 -3.55 9.17
CA LYS A 318 -18.85 -4.09 9.25
C LYS A 318 -17.80 -3.02 8.94
N ARG A 319 -18.01 -2.22 7.89
CA ARG A 319 -17.08 -1.13 7.52
C ARG A 319 -17.00 -0.06 8.60
N ARG A 320 -18.15 0.36 9.17
CA ARG A 320 -18.22 1.35 10.26
C ARG A 320 -17.46 0.91 11.51
N ASN A 321 -17.47 -0.39 11.80
CA ASN A 321 -16.76 -0.97 12.95
C ASN A 321 -15.29 -1.32 12.66
N ASN A 322 -14.85 -1.27 11.40
CA ASN A 322 -13.47 -1.55 11.00
C ASN A 322 -12.90 -0.39 10.16
N PRO A 323 -12.78 0.82 10.73
CA PRO A 323 -12.30 1.99 10.00
C PRO A 323 -10.81 1.89 9.68
N ASN A 324 -10.35 2.77 8.78
CA ASN A 324 -8.95 2.90 8.44
C ASN A 324 -8.19 3.76 9.47
N TYR A 325 -6.94 3.38 9.72
CA TYR A 325 -5.99 4.06 10.56
C TYR A 325 -4.65 4.21 9.83
N ALA A 326 -3.82 5.13 10.31
CA ALA A 326 -2.44 5.30 9.91
C ALA A 326 -1.47 5.02 11.06
N ALA A 327 -0.36 4.36 10.72
CA ALA A 327 0.88 4.38 11.49
C ALA A 327 1.90 5.25 10.76
N ILE A 328 2.55 6.15 11.50
CA ILE A 328 3.43 7.19 10.97
C ILE A 328 4.87 6.81 11.30
N PHE A 329 5.75 6.91 10.32
CA PHE A 329 7.16 6.62 10.44
C PHE A 329 8.00 7.78 9.93
N ASP A 330 9.17 8.00 10.52
CA ASP A 330 10.19 8.87 9.91
C ASP A 330 10.89 8.18 8.72
N LYS A 331 11.79 8.90 8.05
CA LYS A 331 12.57 8.38 6.92
C LYS A 331 13.54 7.25 7.29
N ASP A 332 13.85 7.07 8.57
CA ASP A 332 14.66 5.96 9.08
C ASP A 332 13.80 4.74 9.47
N PHE A 333 12.49 4.82 9.24
CA PHE A 333 11.48 3.81 9.56
C PHE A 333 11.26 3.58 11.07
N ASN A 334 11.54 4.59 11.91
CA ASN A 334 11.11 4.55 13.30
C ASN A 334 9.62 4.91 13.38
N GLN A 335 8.82 4.07 14.02
CA GLN A 335 7.40 4.35 14.22
C GLN A 335 7.23 5.50 15.21
N LEU A 336 6.68 6.62 14.73
CA LEU A 336 6.42 7.83 15.52
C LEU A 336 5.02 7.82 16.13
N ALA A 337 4.04 7.23 15.43
CA ALA A 337 2.66 7.12 15.91
C ALA A 337 1.94 5.92 15.30
N THR A 338 0.83 5.53 15.94
CA THR A 338 -0.09 4.47 15.50
C THR A 338 -1.51 4.86 15.85
N ASN A 339 -2.49 4.22 15.23
CA ASN A 339 -3.92 4.49 15.41
C ASN A 339 -4.32 5.94 15.10
N VAL A 340 -3.62 6.62 14.19
CA VAL A 340 -4.04 7.94 13.70
C VAL A 340 -5.30 7.72 12.85
N PRO A 341 -6.48 8.19 13.26
CA PRO A 341 -7.73 7.82 12.59
C PRO A 341 -7.90 8.58 11.28
N PHE A 342 -8.34 7.88 10.24
CA PHE A 342 -8.96 8.54 9.07
C PHE A 342 -10.40 8.94 9.40
N PRO A 343 -11.02 9.86 8.63
CA PRO A 343 -12.46 10.07 8.69
C PRO A 343 -13.21 8.73 8.53
N LEU A 344 -14.24 8.48 9.36
CA LEU A 344 -14.96 7.20 9.37
C LEU A 344 -15.60 6.83 8.02
N THR A 345 -15.87 7.83 7.19
CA THR A 345 -16.46 7.69 5.86
C THR A 345 -15.41 7.45 4.77
N SER A 346 -14.11 7.36 5.10
CA SER A 346 -13.05 7.21 4.10
C SER A 346 -13.02 5.81 3.50
N ASN A 347 -12.86 5.73 2.19
CA ASN A 347 -12.60 4.50 1.48
C ASN A 347 -11.08 4.27 1.26
N PHE A 348 -10.75 3.05 0.89
CA PHE A 348 -9.47 2.65 0.33
C PHE A 348 -9.68 2.29 -1.17
N PRO A 349 -8.72 2.53 -2.07
CA PRO A 349 -7.38 3.06 -1.84
C PRO A 349 -7.31 4.57 -1.66
N MET A 350 -6.11 5.01 -1.27
CA MET A 350 -5.76 6.38 -0.93
C MET A 350 -4.49 6.75 -1.68
N VAL A 351 -4.36 8.03 -2.02
CA VAL A 351 -3.24 8.58 -2.79
C VAL A 351 -2.65 9.80 -2.08
N VAL A 352 -1.49 10.25 -2.52
CA VAL A 352 -0.89 11.51 -2.07
C VAL A 352 -0.77 12.43 -3.29
N ASN A 353 -1.28 13.66 -3.18
CA ASN A 353 -1.24 14.65 -4.26
C ASN A 353 0.10 15.42 -4.28
N ASN A 354 0.28 16.31 -5.25
CA ASN A 354 1.48 17.15 -5.36
C ASN A 354 1.72 18.09 -4.17
N GLU A 355 0.68 18.40 -3.40
CA GLU A 355 0.78 19.24 -2.19
C GLU A 355 1.18 18.42 -0.95
N GLY A 356 1.33 17.11 -1.10
CA GLY A 356 1.64 16.18 -0.01
C GLY A 356 0.42 15.82 0.85
N GLU A 357 -0.78 16.20 0.43
CA GLU A 357 -2.02 15.84 1.12
C GLU A 357 -2.43 14.40 0.77
N LEU A 358 -2.97 13.68 1.75
CA LEU A 358 -3.60 12.39 1.49
C LEU A 358 -4.99 12.65 0.94
N VAL A 359 -5.33 12.03 -0.18
CA VAL A 359 -6.67 12.14 -0.79
C VAL A 359 -7.38 10.80 -0.68
N VAL A 360 -8.63 10.85 -0.22
CA VAL A 360 -9.46 9.66 0.03
C VAL A 360 -10.88 9.90 -0.50
N SER A 361 -11.53 8.86 -1.06
CA SER A 361 -12.95 8.99 -1.40
C SER A 361 -13.84 8.81 -0.17
N LYS A 362 -14.92 9.58 -0.09
CA LYS A 362 -16.01 9.41 0.87
C LYS A 362 -16.92 8.29 0.40
N VAL A 363 -17.34 7.44 1.32
CA VAL A 363 -18.37 6.42 1.12
C VAL A 363 -19.71 7.01 1.56
N ALA A 364 -20.64 7.23 0.65
CA ALA A 364 -21.90 7.90 0.97
C ALA A 364 -22.70 7.12 2.04
N GLY A 365 -22.79 5.79 1.92
CA GLY A 365 -23.49 4.94 2.89
C GLY A 365 -22.92 4.90 4.31
N LEU A 366 -21.72 5.44 4.54
CA LEU A 366 -21.16 5.60 5.89
C LEU A 366 -21.43 6.99 6.50
N SER A 367 -21.97 7.91 5.71
CA SER A 367 -22.27 9.29 6.07
C SER A 367 -23.71 9.44 6.55
N ASP A 368 -23.93 10.34 7.51
CA ASP A 368 -25.28 10.78 7.90
C ASP A 368 -25.80 11.90 6.98
N THR A 369 -24.95 12.43 6.11
CA THR A 369 -25.31 13.43 5.09
C THR A 369 -25.34 12.79 3.71
N GLU A 370 -26.39 13.11 2.95
CA GLU A 370 -26.43 12.88 1.50
C GLU A 370 -25.60 13.96 0.79
N ASP A 371 -24.83 13.55 -0.23
CA ASP A 371 -24.07 14.46 -1.08
C ASP A 371 -24.56 14.32 -2.52
N ASP A 372 -24.63 15.43 -3.26
CA ASP A 372 -25.04 15.47 -4.67
C ASP A 372 -23.86 15.08 -5.61
N GLY A 373 -23.19 13.97 -5.32
CA GLY A 373 -22.07 13.48 -6.12
C GLY A 373 -20.99 12.76 -5.31
N ILE A 374 -19.86 12.49 -5.95
CA ILE A 374 -18.70 11.87 -5.28
C ILE A 374 -17.93 12.96 -4.53
N VAL A 375 -17.53 12.67 -3.30
CA VAL A 375 -16.68 13.56 -2.50
C VAL A 375 -15.31 12.92 -2.27
N LEU A 376 -14.26 13.67 -2.57
CA LEU A 376 -12.88 13.33 -2.19
C LEU A 376 -12.43 14.28 -1.08
N TYR A 377 -12.02 13.76 0.08
CA TYR A 377 -11.41 14.58 1.11
C TYR A 377 -9.93 14.74 0.84
N LYS A 378 -9.42 15.97 1.00
CA LYS A 378 -7.99 16.26 1.12
C LYS A 378 -7.66 16.33 2.62
N LEU A 379 -6.70 15.51 3.03
CA LEU A 379 -6.28 15.35 4.41
C LEU A 379 -4.84 15.80 4.57
N LYS A 380 -4.60 16.67 5.54
CA LYS A 380 -3.25 17.05 5.93
C LYS A 380 -2.82 16.26 7.17
N LEU A 381 -1.65 15.65 7.10
CA LEU A 381 -0.98 15.10 8.27
C LEU A 381 -0.39 16.26 9.09
N THR A 382 -0.82 16.40 10.34
CA THR A 382 -0.34 17.44 11.26
C THR A 382 0.34 16.80 12.47
N GLU A 383 1.54 17.29 12.81
CA GLU A 383 2.21 17.03 14.09
C GLU A 383 1.70 18.08 15.10
N LYS A 384 1.21 17.62 16.25
CA LYS A 384 0.61 18.46 17.31
C LYS A 384 1.56 18.71 18.47
#